data_AF-A0A2V6VCW2-F1
#
_entry.id   AF-A0A2V6VCW2-F1
#
_cell.length_a   1.000
_cell.length_b   1.000
_cell.length_c   1.000
_cell.angle_alpha   90.00
_cell.angle_beta   90.00
_cell.angle_gamma   90.00
#
_symmetry.space_group_name_H-M   'P 1'
#
loop_
_entity.id
_entity.type
_entity.pdbx_description
1 polymer ?
#
loop_
_entity_poly.entity_id
_entity_poly.type
_entity_poly.pdbx_seq_one_letter_code
_entity_poly.pdbx_strand_id
1 'polypeptide(L)'
;DLAPAEAIALATGNNRSAFRLMTGTIAVGEPADLVVCDAPVASAAADALGAIARGDIPGISAVIIDGEVRVGRSRNTPLAKRLATFSGVHHLTTERH
;
A
#
# COMPACT_ATOMS: atom_id res chain seq x y z
N ASP A 1 -0.98 -6.46 22.29
CA ASP A 1 -0.41 -6.08 20.98
C ASP A 1 -1.17 -6.77 19.87
N LEU A 2 -1.39 -6.07 18.75
CA LEU A 2 -2.10 -6.56 17.58
C LEU A 2 -1.08 -6.90 16.49
N ALA A 3 -1.24 -8.01 15.76
CA ALA A 3 -0.31 -8.34 14.69
C ALA A 3 -0.42 -7.33 13.54
N PRO A 4 0.68 -6.96 12.85
CA PRO A 4 0.65 -6.01 11.73
C PRO A 4 -0.35 -6.36 10.63
N ALA A 5 -0.48 -7.65 10.31
CA ALA A 5 -1.44 -8.12 9.31
C ALA A 5 -2.90 -7.92 9.77
N GLU A 6 -3.18 -8.08 11.07
CA GLU A 6 -4.51 -7.81 11.64
C GLU A 6 -4.80 -6.31 11.65
N ALA A 7 -3.80 -5.46 11.91
CA ALA A 7 -3.93 -4.01 11.81
C ALA A 7 -4.30 -3.58 10.37
N ILE A 8 -3.69 -4.21 9.36
CA ILE A 8 -4.06 -3.99 7.95
C ILE A 8 -5.48 -4.49 7.68
N ALA A 9 -5.86 -5.65 8.18
CA ALA A 9 -7.22 -6.19 8.02
C ALA A 9 -8.29 -5.27 8.64
N LEU A 10 -8.01 -4.69 9.82
CA LEU A 10 -8.86 -3.67 10.44
C LEU A 10 -9.05 -2.45 9.54
N ALA A 11 -8.00 -2.01 8.85
CA ALA A 11 -8.05 -0.86 7.95
C ALA A 11 -8.67 -1.17 6.58
N THR A 12 -8.84 -2.45 6.21
CA THR A 12 -9.24 -2.87 4.86
C THR A 12 -10.44 -3.83 4.89
N GLY A 13 -10.25 -5.14 5.06
CA GLY A 13 -11.33 -6.13 4.98
C GLY A 13 -12.43 -5.95 6.02
N ASN A 14 -12.08 -5.42 7.20
CA ASN A 14 -13.08 -5.09 8.21
C ASN A 14 -13.90 -3.85 7.80
N ASN A 15 -13.25 -2.83 7.21
CA ASN A 15 -13.94 -1.68 6.62
C ASN A 15 -14.85 -2.10 5.46
N ARG A 16 -14.39 -3.02 4.59
CA ARG A 16 -15.22 -3.62 3.55
C ARG A 16 -16.53 -4.14 4.13
N SER A 17 -16.44 -4.96 5.18
CA SER A 17 -17.59 -5.58 5.82
C SER A 17 -18.49 -4.56 6.53
N ALA A 18 -17.90 -3.64 7.30
CA ALA A 18 -18.62 -2.64 8.08
C ALA A 18 -19.38 -1.63 7.19
N PHE A 19 -18.75 -1.20 6.09
CA PHE A 19 -19.29 -0.18 5.20
C PHE A 19 -19.88 -0.75 3.90
N ARG A 20 -19.91 -2.08 3.74
CA ARG A 20 -20.43 -2.79 2.55
C ARG A 20 -19.77 -2.32 1.25
N LEU A 21 -18.45 -2.16 1.29
CA LEU A 21 -17.68 -1.75 0.12
C LEU A 21 -17.46 -2.95 -0.82
N MET A 22 -17.25 -2.64 -2.10
CA MET A 22 -16.85 -3.63 -3.10
C MET A 22 -15.35 -3.97 -3.05
N THR A 23 -14.57 -3.24 -2.25
CA THR A 23 -13.10 -3.33 -2.17
C THR A 23 -12.61 -3.46 -0.74
N GLY A 24 -11.33 -3.75 -0.54
CA GLY A 24 -10.68 -3.88 0.77
C GLY A 24 -10.17 -5.29 1.08
N THR A 25 -10.17 -6.20 0.11
CA THR A 25 -9.57 -7.54 0.22
C THR A 25 -8.90 -7.90 -1.09
N ILE A 26 -7.79 -8.63 -1.02
CA ILE A 26 -7.07 -9.10 -2.21
C ILE A 26 -7.57 -10.51 -2.54
N ALA A 27 -8.43 -10.63 -3.54
CA ALA A 27 -8.93 -11.91 -4.05
C ALA A 27 -9.25 -11.81 -5.55
N VAL A 28 -9.28 -12.95 -6.25
CA VAL A 28 -9.64 -12.98 -7.67
C VAL A 28 -11.09 -12.50 -7.84
N GLY A 29 -11.31 -11.58 -8.79
CA GLY A 29 -12.62 -11.00 -9.08
C GLY A 29 -12.96 -9.74 -8.28
N GLU A 30 -12.09 -9.33 -7.35
CA GLU A 30 -12.23 -8.06 -6.61
C GLU A 30 -11.60 -6.89 -7.37
N PRO A 31 -12.03 -5.63 -7.11
CA PRO A 31 -11.37 -4.44 -7.63
C PRO A 31 -9.87 -4.46 -7.32
N ALA A 32 -9.06 -4.08 -8.30
CA ALA A 32 -7.60 -4.05 -8.17
C ALA A 32 -7.13 -2.76 -7.47
N ASP A 33 -7.63 -2.54 -6.24
CA ASP A 33 -7.22 -1.44 -5.37
C ASP A 33 -6.12 -1.91 -4.43
N LEU A 34 -4.88 -1.60 -4.79
CA LEU A 34 -3.69 -2.15 -4.14
C LEU A 34 -2.74 -1.05 -3.69
N VAL A 35 -2.11 -1.27 -2.54
CA VAL A 35 -0.97 -0.48 -2.07
C VAL A 35 0.26 -1.37 -2.04
N VAL A 36 1.33 -0.94 -2.69
CA VAL A 36 2.66 -1.56 -2.54
C VAL A 36 3.46 -0.69 -1.60
N CYS A 37 4.02 -1.30 -0.55
CA CYS A 37 4.78 -0.59 0.46
C CYS A 37 5.90 -1.46 1.02
N ASP A 38 6.85 -0.80 1.68
CA ASP A 38 7.99 -1.44 2.32
C ASP A 38 8.38 -0.69 3.61
N ALA A 39 9.31 -1.27 4.37
CA ALA A 39 9.97 -0.55 5.45
C ALA A 39 10.60 0.77 4.93
N PRO A 40 10.56 1.86 5.71
CA PRO A 40 11.33 3.07 5.42
C PRO A 40 12.83 2.79 5.31
N VAL A 41 13.55 3.54 4.46
CA VAL A 41 15.02 3.44 4.33
C VAL A 41 15.76 3.56 5.67
N ALA A 42 15.27 4.41 6.56
CA ALA A 42 15.85 4.65 7.88
C ALA A 42 15.37 3.64 8.95
N SER A 43 14.42 2.76 8.64
CA SER A 43 13.91 1.76 9.59
C SER A 43 14.88 0.59 9.75
N ALA A 44 14.95 0.04 10.96
CA ALA A 44 15.64 -1.23 11.24
C ALA A 44 14.86 -2.46 10.72
N ALA A 45 13.59 -2.31 10.36
CA ALA A 45 12.77 -3.42 9.87
C ALA A 45 13.18 -3.88 8.47
N ALA A 46 13.01 -5.18 8.19
CA ALA A 46 13.31 -5.76 6.88
C ALA A 46 12.19 -5.53 5.83
N ASP A 47 10.96 -5.30 6.29
CA ASP A 47 9.77 -5.18 5.45
C ASP A 47 8.67 -4.32 6.11
N ALA A 48 7.58 -4.10 5.38
CA ALA A 48 6.45 -3.28 5.84
C ALA A 48 5.79 -3.81 7.13
N LEU A 49 5.64 -5.12 7.28
CA LEU A 49 5.02 -5.70 8.49
C LEU A 49 5.91 -5.49 9.72
N GLY A 50 7.22 -5.68 9.57
CA GLY A 50 8.19 -5.37 10.60
C GLY A 50 8.23 -3.87 10.94
N ALA A 51 8.05 -3.00 9.95
CA ALA A 51 7.97 -1.55 10.18
C ALA A 51 6.73 -1.20 11.03
N ILE A 52 5.56 -1.71 10.63
CA ILE A 52 4.30 -1.53 11.36
C ILE A 52 4.39 -2.09 12.79
N ALA A 53 4.98 -3.29 12.97
CA ALA A 53 5.15 -3.91 14.28
C ALA A 53 5.93 -3.04 15.27
N ARG A 54 6.83 -2.20 14.75
CA ARG A 54 7.66 -1.29 15.54
C ARG A 54 7.07 0.12 15.67
N GLY A 55 5.91 0.38 15.07
CA GLY A 55 5.28 1.70 15.05
C GLY A 55 5.82 2.65 13.97
N ASP A 56 6.63 2.17 13.02
CA ASP A 56 7.04 2.98 11.88
C ASP A 56 5.89 3.07 10.86
N ILE A 57 5.74 4.24 10.24
CA ILE A 57 4.87 4.39 9.06
C ILE A 57 5.58 3.74 7.86
N PRO A 58 4.98 2.72 7.19
CA PRO A 58 5.59 2.11 6.01
C PRO A 58 5.68 3.11 4.85
N GLY A 59 6.72 2.99 4.03
CA GLY A 59 6.90 3.79 2.83
C GLY A 59 6.05 3.25 1.68
N ILE A 60 5.17 4.06 1.11
CA ILE A 60 4.33 3.66 -0.03
C ILE A 60 5.11 3.86 -1.34
N SER A 61 5.26 2.76 -2.08
CA SER A 61 5.96 2.70 -3.37
C SER A 61 5.04 2.54 -4.57
N ALA A 62 3.75 2.26 -4.35
CA ALA A 62 2.71 2.34 -5.37
C ALA A 62 1.32 2.46 -4.74
N VAL A 63 0.41 3.17 -5.43
CA VAL A 63 -1.04 3.05 -5.22
C VAL A 63 -1.69 2.77 -6.57
N ILE A 64 -2.46 1.69 -6.61
CA ILE A 64 -3.20 1.21 -7.78
C ILE A 64 -4.68 1.30 -7.42
N ILE A 65 -5.48 1.86 -8.32
CA ILE A 65 -6.93 2.00 -8.16
C ILE A 65 -7.58 1.50 -9.44
N ASP A 66 -8.53 0.58 -9.32
CA ASP A 66 -9.19 -0.07 -10.46
C ASP A 66 -8.19 -0.67 -11.48
N GLY A 67 -7.03 -1.14 -11.02
CA GLY A 67 -5.98 -1.71 -11.86
C GLY A 67 -5.06 -0.70 -12.55
N GLU A 68 -5.30 0.60 -12.37
CA GLU A 68 -4.45 1.66 -12.90
C GLU A 68 -3.46 2.16 -11.85
N VAL A 69 -2.18 2.31 -12.22
CA VAL A 69 -1.17 2.91 -11.35
C VAL A 69 -1.44 4.41 -11.24
N ARG A 70 -1.87 4.86 -10.05
CA ARG A 70 -2.20 6.27 -9.78
C ARG A 70 -1.06 7.02 -9.12
N VAL A 71 -0.26 6.30 -8.33
CA VAL A 71 0.93 6.84 -7.64
C VAL A 71 2.04 5.80 -7.75
N GLY A 72 3.24 6.23 -8.17
CA GLY A 72 4.46 5.46 -7.93
C GLY A 72 4.95 5.75 -6.51
N ARG A 73 5.79 6.76 -6.34
CA ARG A 73 6.30 7.15 -5.01
C ARG A 73 5.35 8.12 -4.29
N SER A 74 4.97 7.79 -3.06
CA SER A 74 4.23 8.72 -2.19
C SER A 74 5.08 9.93 -1.79
N ARG A 75 4.46 11.11 -1.72
CA ARG A 75 5.09 12.35 -1.23
C ARG A 75 4.93 12.53 0.29
N ASN A 76 4.05 11.76 0.92
CA ASN A 76 3.65 11.95 2.32
C ASN A 76 4.27 10.92 3.28
N THR A 77 4.62 9.73 2.77
CA THR A 77 5.23 8.68 3.57
C THR A 77 6.75 8.71 3.43
N PRO A 78 7.51 8.16 4.40
CA PRO A 78 8.95 7.96 4.24
C PRO A 78 9.29 7.20 2.95
N LEU A 79 10.51 7.37 2.45
CA LEU A 79 11.00 6.61 1.30
C LEU A 79 11.08 5.12 1.64
N ALA A 80 10.40 4.29 0.86
CA ALA A 80 10.48 2.83 0.94
C ALA A 80 11.89 2.32 0.60
N LYS A 81 12.37 1.27 1.28
CA LYS A 81 13.66 0.61 0.98
C LYS A 81 13.70 0.06 -0.44
N ARG A 82 12.60 -0.55 -0.89
CA ARG A 82 12.42 -1.04 -2.26
C ARG A 82 11.24 -0.31 -2.90
N LEU A 83 11.46 0.23 -4.10
CA LEU A 83 10.40 0.84 -4.90
C LEU A 83 9.82 -0.18 -5.87
N ALA A 84 8.50 -0.14 -6.07
CA ALA A 84 7.84 -0.90 -7.12
C ALA A 84 8.33 -0.41 -8.50
N THR A 85 8.46 -1.35 -9.42
CA THR A 85 8.70 -1.08 -10.84
C THR A 85 7.50 -1.56 -11.65
N PHE A 86 7.29 -0.92 -12.80
CA PHE A 86 6.12 -1.17 -13.63
C PHE A 86 6.55 -1.40 -15.07
N SER A 87 5.89 -2.34 -15.75
CA SER A 87 6.11 -2.65 -17.17
C SER A 87 4.77 -2.79 -17.88
N GLY A 88 4.66 -2.25 -19.10
CA GLY A 88 3.43 -2.37 -19.91
C GLY A 88 2.23 -1.58 -19.38
N VAL A 89 2.47 -0.52 -18.60
CA VAL A 89 1.42 0.29 -17.98
C VAL A 89 1.30 1.62 -18.71
N HIS A 90 0.08 2.03 -19.09
CA HIS A 90 -0.17 3.38 -19.59
C HIS A 90 -0.12 4.35 -18.41
N HIS A 91 1.05 4.95 -18.18
CA HIS A 91 1.22 5.97 -17.16
C HIS A 91 0.37 7.19 -17.56
N LEU A 92 -0.68 7.51 -16.79
CA LEU A 92 -1.21 8.87 -16.79
C LEU A 92 -0.17 9.72 -16.06
N THR A 93 0.72 10.36 -16.81
CA THR A 93 1.66 11.33 -16.26
C THR A 93 0.86 12.50 -15.71
N THR A 94 0.65 12.54 -14.40
CA THR A 94 0.39 13.77 -13.66
C THR A 94 1.60 14.11 -12.80
N GLU A 95 2.75 14.29 -13.46
CA GLU A 95 3.72 15.27 -12.97
C GLU A 95 3.19 16.67 -13.33
N ARG A 96 2.42 17.24 -12.42
CA ARG A 96 2.39 18.68 -12.19
C ARG A 96 2.28 18.88 -10.70
N HIS A 97 3.41 19.11 -10.04
CA HIS A 97 3.60 20.04 -8.92
C HIS A 97 5.10 20.18 -8.68
#